data_AF-A0A0N1AX21-F1
#
_entry.id   AF-A0A0N1AX21-F1
#
_cell.length_a   1.000
_cell.length_b   1.000
_cell.length_c   1.000
_cell.angle_alpha   90.00
_cell.angle_beta   90.00
_cell.angle_gamma   90.00
#
_symmetry.space_group_name_H-M   'P 1'
#
loop_
_entity.id
_entity.type
_entity.pdbx_description
1 polymer ?
#
loop_
_entity_poly.entity_id
_entity_poly.type
_entity_poly.pdbx_seq_one_letter_code
_entity_poly.pdbx_strand_id
1 'polypeptide(L)'
;MARARLIMIVTAWLLAAVALTGAARAHQAPNSEAYLDFQTDHVELEVVIPAAEYAYASGNRVADDDAAWAQARRYLGETVSASSAAGGWRTQVNSVTFVNSDATTDLVATLSLMPQQASDLSDFTLRWRAVIGVVPDHFVLVMLRRDPASKLGDEPDVVGTLRGDRNALAINRGAARSWMPFANAVSLGAGHILGGIDHLAFLLALLLPLPLVARGGRWREARKAKPAIRSAAILISGFTLGHSATLIAATLGGLTLPGALVETLIAVSVLIAAIHAIRPIFPRREALFATLFGLIHGLGFAGFLSSTDLSVARNIVTLLGFNIGIELVQIAIALLIVPALVTIAATPAYQRLRAGLALLCCVIAAVWVADRYVGLDEQFVAPFEAVVEAGLMLVFFTVLVAGLGLFARRSFVPKIRPA
;
A
#
# COMPACT_ATOMS: atom_id res chain seq x y z
N MET A 1 -4.19 34.34 25.19
CA MET A 1 -5.24 34.25 24.14
C MET A 1 -4.88 33.32 22.97
N ALA A 2 -3.68 33.39 22.38
CA ALA A 2 -3.31 32.54 21.23
C ALA A 2 -3.28 31.01 21.50
N ARG A 3 -2.87 30.57 22.70
CA ARG A 3 -2.86 29.15 23.08
C ARG A 3 -4.26 28.54 23.21
N ALA A 4 -5.20 29.29 23.77
CA ALA A 4 -6.59 28.86 23.91
C ALA A 4 -7.29 28.75 22.54
N ARG A 5 -7.01 29.67 21.61
CA ARG A 5 -7.51 29.59 20.23
C ARG A 5 -6.93 28.38 19.48
N LEU A 6 -5.63 28.08 19.64
CA LEU A 6 -5.02 26.92 19.01
C LEU A 6 -5.61 25.60 19.53
N ILE A 7 -5.80 25.48 20.85
CA ILE A 7 -6.43 24.30 21.47
C ILE A 7 -7.87 24.16 20.96
N MET A 8 -8.66 25.22 20.96
CA MET A 8 -10.05 25.19 20.50
C MET A 8 -10.19 24.82 19.02
N ILE A 9 -9.28 25.31 18.17
CA ILE A 9 -9.21 24.95 16.75
C ILE A 9 -8.84 23.47 16.62
N VAL A 10 -7.80 22.99 17.30
CA VAL A 10 -7.39 21.58 17.27
C VAL A 10 -8.50 20.65 17.78
N THR A 11 -9.20 21.03 18.85
CA THR A 11 -10.33 20.25 19.39
C THR A 11 -11.54 20.25 18.45
N ALA A 12 -11.88 21.39 17.85
CA ALA A 12 -12.97 21.46 16.86
C ALA A 12 -12.64 20.64 15.60
N TRP A 13 -11.38 20.62 15.17
CA TRP A 13 -10.94 19.80 14.03
C TRP A 13 -10.84 18.30 14.38
N LEU A 14 -10.44 17.93 15.60
CA LEU A 14 -10.49 16.55 16.08
C LEU A 14 -11.92 16.02 16.08
N LEU A 15 -12.88 16.83 16.57
CA LEU A 15 -14.30 16.47 16.56
C LEU A 15 -14.86 16.40 15.13
N ALA A 16 -14.42 17.28 14.23
CA ALA A 16 -14.78 17.21 12.81
C ALA A 16 -14.17 16.00 12.09
N ALA A 17 -12.93 15.62 12.40
CA ALA A 17 -12.28 14.44 11.84
C ALA A 17 -12.94 13.14 12.31
N VAL A 18 -13.30 13.05 13.60
CA VAL A 18 -14.10 11.95 14.15
C VAL A 18 -15.52 11.91 13.55
N ALA A 19 -16.09 13.06 13.21
CA ALA A 19 -17.39 13.12 12.53
C ALA A 19 -17.32 12.77 11.04
N LEU A 20 -16.12 12.71 10.45
CA LEU A 20 -15.86 12.37 9.05
C LEU A 20 -15.40 10.92 8.84
N THR A 21 -15.15 10.15 9.91
CA THR A 21 -14.86 8.71 9.80
C THR A 21 -16.17 7.94 9.59
N GLY A 22 -16.63 7.90 8.34
CA GLY A 22 -17.52 6.85 7.87
C GLY A 22 -16.80 5.50 8.04
N ALA A 23 -17.52 4.47 8.48
CA ALA A 23 -16.98 3.16 8.81
C ALA A 23 -16.17 2.59 7.63
N ALA A 24 -14.85 2.61 7.73
CA ALA A 24 -13.94 1.85 6.88
C ALA A 24 -13.55 0.61 7.67
N ARG A 25 -14.01 -0.56 7.19
CA ARG A 25 -13.66 -1.86 7.75
C ARG A 25 -12.39 -2.32 7.05
N ALA A 26 -11.23 -2.21 7.71
CA ALA A 26 -9.98 -2.69 7.16
C ALA A 26 -9.71 -4.13 7.63
N HIS A 27 -10.37 -5.10 6.98
CA HIS A 27 -9.78 -6.42 6.80
C HIS A 27 -9.14 -6.39 5.41
N GLN A 28 -7.92 -6.93 5.21
CA GLN A 28 -7.34 -7.01 3.87
C GLN A 28 -8.27 -7.86 2.98
N ALA A 29 -8.96 -7.22 2.04
CA ALA A 29 -9.84 -7.91 1.12
C ALA A 29 -9.00 -8.80 0.18
N PRO A 30 -9.28 -10.11 0.12
CA PRO A 30 -8.62 -11.00 -0.84
C PRO A 30 -8.95 -10.52 -2.26
N ASN A 31 -7.99 -10.42 -3.17
CA ASN A 31 -8.20 -9.85 -4.51
C ASN A 31 -8.67 -10.88 -5.54
N SER A 32 -9.18 -10.41 -6.68
CA SER A 32 -9.43 -11.24 -7.86
C SER A 32 -8.26 -11.21 -8.84
N GLU A 33 -8.15 -12.24 -9.67
CA GLU A 33 -7.16 -12.34 -10.74
C GLU A 33 -7.85 -12.59 -12.08
N ALA A 34 -7.27 -12.03 -13.14
CA ALA A 34 -7.77 -12.13 -14.51
C ALA A 34 -6.60 -12.36 -15.47
N TYR A 35 -6.44 -13.59 -15.95
CA TYR A 35 -5.38 -14.00 -16.87
C TYR A 35 -5.87 -13.94 -18.32
N LEU A 36 -5.16 -13.18 -19.16
CA LEU A 36 -5.46 -13.01 -20.57
C LEU A 36 -4.55 -13.91 -21.41
N ASP A 37 -5.18 -14.69 -22.29
CA ASP A 37 -4.52 -15.48 -23.32
C ASP A 37 -5.05 -15.07 -24.70
N PHE A 38 -4.16 -14.54 -25.53
CA PHE A 38 -4.53 -14.10 -26.87
C PHE A 38 -4.59 -15.28 -27.84
N GLN A 39 -5.78 -15.52 -28.39
CA GLN A 39 -6.00 -16.47 -29.48
C GLN A 39 -6.00 -15.74 -30.83
N THR A 40 -6.26 -16.45 -31.92
CA THR A 40 -6.25 -15.86 -33.28
C THR A 40 -7.44 -14.92 -33.52
N ASP A 41 -8.61 -15.24 -32.98
CA ASP A 41 -9.89 -14.57 -33.25
C ASP A 41 -10.64 -14.11 -31.98
N HIS A 42 -10.12 -14.45 -30.79
CA HIS A 42 -10.69 -14.05 -29.51
C HIS A 42 -9.61 -13.91 -28.43
N VAL A 43 -10.00 -13.38 -27.28
CA VAL A 43 -9.18 -13.38 -26.07
C VAL A 43 -9.83 -14.32 -25.07
N GLU A 44 -9.07 -15.29 -24.59
CA GLU A 44 -9.48 -16.15 -23.48
C GLU A 44 -9.10 -15.46 -22.17
N LEU A 45 -10.03 -15.46 -21.22
CA LEU A 45 -9.88 -14.82 -19.93
C LEU A 45 -10.17 -15.86 -18.83
N GLU A 46 -9.14 -16.26 -18.11
CA GLU A 46 -9.30 -17.06 -16.90
C GLU A 46 -9.42 -16.15 -15.68
N VAL A 47 -10.40 -16.41 -14.84
CA VAL A 47 -10.80 -15.59 -13.72
C VAL A 47 -10.74 -16.40 -12.44
N VAL A 48 -10.07 -15.84 -11.43
CA VAL A 48 -10.05 -16.39 -10.06
C VAL A 48 -10.62 -15.34 -9.11
N ILE A 49 -11.66 -15.71 -8.36
CA ILE A 49 -12.34 -14.83 -7.41
C ILE A 49 -12.50 -15.57 -6.07
N PRO A 50 -12.07 -14.99 -4.94
CA PRO A 50 -12.35 -15.55 -3.62
C PRO A 50 -13.85 -15.81 -3.45
N ALA A 51 -14.23 -17.05 -3.13
CA ALA A 51 -15.64 -17.44 -3.16
C ALA A 51 -16.49 -16.67 -2.13
N ALA A 52 -15.89 -16.28 -1.00
CA ALA A 52 -16.54 -15.42 0.00
C ALA A 52 -16.92 -14.06 -0.57
N GLU A 53 -16.02 -13.42 -1.31
CA GLU A 53 -16.26 -12.12 -1.95
C GLU A 53 -17.27 -12.22 -3.09
N TYR A 54 -17.18 -13.30 -3.88
CA TYR A 54 -18.21 -13.63 -4.88
C TYR A 54 -19.59 -13.78 -4.23
N ALA A 55 -19.71 -14.55 -3.15
CA ALA A 55 -20.99 -14.77 -2.46
C ALA A 55 -21.56 -13.46 -1.92
N TYR A 56 -20.69 -12.65 -1.30
CA TYR A 56 -21.08 -11.36 -0.74
C TYR A 56 -21.55 -10.38 -1.83
N ALA A 57 -20.75 -10.21 -2.90
CA ALA A 57 -21.05 -9.22 -3.94
C ALA A 57 -22.19 -9.64 -4.87
N SER A 58 -22.39 -10.95 -5.08
CA SER A 58 -23.41 -11.45 -5.99
C SER A 58 -24.70 -11.90 -5.30
N GLY A 59 -24.66 -12.16 -3.99
CA GLY A 59 -25.77 -12.77 -3.24
C GLY A 59 -26.03 -14.23 -3.58
N ASN A 60 -25.18 -14.86 -4.41
CA ASN A 60 -25.34 -16.25 -4.85
C ASN A 60 -24.68 -17.23 -3.89
N ARG A 61 -25.10 -18.49 -3.98
CA ARG A 61 -24.54 -19.57 -3.16
C ARG A 61 -23.23 -20.09 -3.75
N VAL A 62 -22.29 -20.42 -2.88
CA VAL A 62 -21.06 -21.17 -3.21
C VAL A 62 -21.32 -22.65 -2.97
N ALA A 63 -21.36 -23.43 -4.04
CA ALA A 63 -21.55 -24.86 -3.97
C ALA A 63 -21.09 -25.54 -5.26
N ASP A 64 -20.73 -26.80 -5.16
CA ASP A 64 -20.29 -27.62 -6.28
C ASP A 64 -21.51 -28.30 -6.96
N ASP A 65 -22.40 -27.49 -7.53
CA ASP A 65 -23.59 -27.97 -8.24
C ASP A 65 -24.00 -27.08 -9.43
N ASP A 66 -24.79 -27.65 -10.35
CA ASP A 66 -25.21 -26.99 -11.59
C ASP A 66 -25.93 -25.66 -11.38
N ALA A 67 -26.71 -25.55 -10.29
CA ALA A 67 -27.47 -24.34 -9.99
C ALA A 67 -26.55 -23.19 -9.56
N ALA A 68 -25.57 -23.47 -8.70
CA ALA A 68 -24.55 -22.51 -8.29
C ALA A 68 -23.66 -22.09 -9.48
N TRP A 69 -23.22 -23.04 -10.30
CA TRP A 69 -22.45 -22.71 -11.51
C TRP A 69 -23.25 -21.86 -12.51
N ALA A 70 -24.55 -22.13 -12.68
CA ALA A 70 -25.42 -21.33 -13.55
C ALA A 70 -25.63 -19.89 -13.01
N GLN A 71 -25.66 -19.71 -11.69
CA GLN A 71 -25.69 -18.38 -11.06
C GLN A 71 -24.37 -17.62 -11.31
N ALA A 72 -23.23 -18.28 -11.10
CA ALA A 72 -21.91 -17.72 -11.33
C ALA A 72 -21.67 -17.36 -12.81
N ARG A 73 -22.08 -18.22 -13.76
CA ARG A 73 -22.01 -17.91 -15.21
C ARG A 73 -22.78 -16.64 -15.57
N ARG A 74 -24.01 -16.48 -15.05
CA ARG A 74 -24.81 -15.27 -15.30
C ARG A 74 -24.16 -14.03 -14.70
N TYR A 75 -23.72 -14.13 -13.45
CA TYR A 75 -23.03 -13.03 -12.76
C TYR A 75 -21.80 -12.54 -13.54
N LEU A 76 -20.92 -13.45 -13.95
CA LEU A 76 -19.71 -13.10 -14.72
C LEU A 76 -20.06 -12.52 -16.09
N GLY A 77 -21.06 -13.06 -16.79
CA GLY A 77 -21.52 -12.53 -18.09
C GLY A 77 -22.09 -11.12 -18.03
N GLU A 78 -22.67 -10.71 -16.89
CA GLU A 78 -23.22 -9.36 -16.69
C GLU A 78 -22.17 -8.36 -16.17
N THR A 79 -21.11 -8.84 -15.54
CA THR A 79 -20.14 -8.01 -14.83
C THR A 79 -18.79 -7.90 -15.52
N VAL A 80 -18.48 -8.79 -16.47
CA VAL A 80 -17.23 -8.77 -17.23
C VAL A 80 -17.53 -8.57 -18.72
N SER A 81 -16.91 -7.57 -19.33
CA SER A 81 -17.14 -7.22 -20.73
C SER A 81 -15.89 -6.63 -21.36
N ALA A 82 -15.80 -6.72 -22.69
CA ALA A 82 -14.78 -6.04 -23.47
C ALA A 82 -15.41 -5.20 -24.58
N SER A 83 -14.70 -4.17 -25.00
CA SER A 83 -15.08 -3.33 -26.12
C SER A 83 -13.85 -2.72 -26.78
N SER A 84 -13.89 -2.50 -28.09
CA SER A 84 -12.89 -1.72 -28.82
C SER A 84 -13.55 -0.50 -29.47
N ALA A 85 -12.77 0.36 -30.12
CA ALA A 85 -13.32 1.48 -30.89
C ALA A 85 -14.30 1.03 -31.98
N ALA A 86 -14.16 -0.21 -32.48
CA ALA A 86 -15.05 -0.80 -33.49
C ALA A 86 -16.39 -1.28 -32.93
N GLY A 87 -16.53 -1.44 -31.61
CA GLY A 87 -17.79 -1.84 -30.97
C GLY A 87 -17.63 -2.76 -29.77
N GLY A 88 -18.77 -3.27 -29.29
CA GLY A 88 -18.83 -4.21 -28.16
C GLY A 88 -18.34 -5.61 -28.55
N TRP A 89 -17.82 -6.34 -27.57
CA TRP A 89 -17.43 -7.72 -27.72
C TRP A 89 -18.51 -8.63 -27.11
N ARG A 90 -18.65 -9.84 -27.63
CA ARG A 90 -19.45 -10.90 -27.05
C ARG A 90 -18.61 -11.59 -25.96
N THR A 91 -19.13 -11.58 -24.73
CA THR A 91 -18.61 -12.39 -23.63
C THR A 91 -19.32 -13.73 -23.60
N GLN A 92 -18.58 -14.83 -23.60
CA GLN A 92 -19.11 -16.18 -23.38
C GLN A 92 -18.38 -16.82 -22.19
N VAL A 93 -19.12 -17.25 -21.17
CA VAL A 93 -18.55 -17.97 -20.03
C VAL A 93 -18.54 -19.47 -20.36
N ASN A 94 -17.34 -20.03 -20.55
CA ASN A 94 -17.14 -21.40 -21.01
C ASN A 94 -17.22 -22.42 -19.87
N SER A 95 -16.53 -22.13 -18.76
CA SER A 95 -16.44 -23.00 -17.59
C SER A 95 -16.60 -22.18 -16.32
N VAL A 96 -17.13 -22.81 -15.29
CA VAL A 96 -17.18 -22.28 -13.93
C VAL A 96 -17.04 -23.47 -12.98
N THR A 97 -16.19 -23.32 -11.97
CA THR A 97 -16.04 -24.29 -10.88
C THR A 97 -15.70 -23.57 -9.58
N PHE A 98 -15.92 -24.24 -8.44
CA PHE A 98 -15.41 -23.79 -7.15
C PHE A 98 -14.29 -24.74 -6.71
N VAL A 99 -13.08 -24.21 -6.63
CA VAL A 99 -11.89 -24.98 -6.26
C VAL A 99 -11.56 -24.70 -4.80
N ASN A 100 -11.38 -25.76 -4.00
CA ASN A 100 -10.85 -25.61 -2.65
C ASN A 100 -9.32 -25.67 -2.70
N SER A 101 -8.67 -24.61 -2.24
CA SER A 101 -7.24 -24.59 -1.92
C SER A 101 -7.06 -24.88 -0.42
N ASP A 102 -5.83 -25.14 0.03
CA ASP A 102 -5.52 -25.53 1.42
C ASP A 102 -5.92 -24.48 2.49
N ALA A 103 -6.35 -23.27 2.08
CA ALA A 103 -6.78 -22.19 2.96
C ALA A 103 -8.13 -21.53 2.59
N THR A 104 -8.55 -21.53 1.33
CA THR A 104 -9.78 -20.83 0.86
C THR A 104 -10.49 -21.56 -0.28
N THR A 105 -11.77 -21.25 -0.50
CA THR A 105 -12.49 -21.68 -1.71
C THR A 105 -12.49 -20.53 -2.71
N ASP A 106 -12.16 -20.83 -3.97
CA ASP A 106 -12.12 -19.85 -5.06
C ASP A 106 -13.08 -20.23 -6.19
N LEU A 107 -13.76 -19.24 -6.74
CA LEU A 107 -14.48 -19.33 -8.01
C LEU A 107 -13.48 -19.21 -9.15
N VAL A 108 -13.33 -20.27 -9.94
CA VAL A 108 -12.49 -20.31 -11.13
C VAL A 108 -13.37 -20.41 -12.37
N ALA A 109 -13.16 -19.55 -13.35
CA ALA A 109 -13.96 -19.51 -14.57
C ALA A 109 -13.14 -19.14 -15.80
N THR A 110 -13.47 -19.71 -16.95
CA THR A 110 -12.88 -19.33 -18.24
C THR A 110 -13.94 -18.65 -19.10
N LEU A 111 -13.59 -17.48 -19.67
CA LEU A 111 -14.44 -16.69 -20.55
C LEU A 111 -13.76 -16.50 -21.90
N SER A 112 -14.53 -16.54 -22.99
CA SER A 112 -14.10 -16.09 -24.31
C SER A 112 -14.67 -14.70 -24.58
N LEU A 113 -13.78 -13.75 -24.86
CA LEU A 113 -14.10 -12.39 -25.27
C LEU A 113 -13.89 -12.29 -26.79
N MET A 114 -14.96 -12.16 -27.55
CA MET A 114 -14.94 -12.19 -29.02
C MET A 114 -15.43 -10.87 -29.61
N PRO A 115 -14.67 -10.18 -30.46
CA PRO A 115 -15.15 -8.94 -31.08
C PRO A 115 -16.34 -9.24 -32.02
N GLN A 116 -17.40 -8.42 -31.98
CA GLN A 116 -18.58 -8.63 -32.84
C GLN A 116 -18.37 -8.18 -34.30
N GLN A 117 -17.38 -7.32 -34.52
CA GLN A 117 -16.93 -6.90 -35.84
C GLN A 117 -15.46 -7.29 -35.98
N ALA A 118 -14.96 -7.46 -37.20
CA ALA A 118 -13.54 -7.69 -37.42
C ALA A 118 -12.75 -6.49 -36.88
N SER A 119 -12.17 -6.65 -35.68
CA SER A 119 -11.35 -5.66 -35.02
C SER A 119 -10.04 -6.31 -34.61
N ASP A 120 -8.98 -5.52 -34.65
CA ASP A 120 -7.70 -5.94 -34.13
C ASP A 120 -7.84 -6.28 -32.63
N LEU A 121 -7.37 -7.47 -32.24
CA LEU A 121 -7.31 -7.89 -30.83
C LEU A 121 -6.19 -7.14 -30.08
N SER A 122 -5.39 -6.33 -30.78
CA SER A 122 -4.28 -5.59 -30.19
C SER A 122 -4.70 -4.38 -29.36
N ASP A 123 -5.93 -3.85 -29.52
CA ASP A 123 -6.40 -2.67 -28.79
C ASP A 123 -7.86 -2.80 -28.36
N PHE A 124 -8.08 -3.01 -27.07
CA PHE A 124 -9.41 -3.10 -26.49
C PHE A 124 -9.41 -2.64 -25.03
N THR A 125 -10.61 -2.36 -24.52
CA THR A 125 -10.84 -2.04 -23.11
C THR A 125 -11.52 -3.22 -22.44
N LEU A 126 -10.87 -3.77 -21.41
CA LEU A 126 -11.47 -4.72 -20.48
C LEU A 126 -12.22 -3.94 -19.40
N ARG A 127 -13.51 -4.20 -19.25
CA ARG A 127 -14.36 -3.62 -18.20
C ARG A 127 -14.81 -4.71 -17.24
N TRP A 128 -14.59 -4.45 -15.96
CA TRP A 128 -14.82 -5.40 -14.88
C TRP A 128 -15.63 -4.76 -13.78
N ARG A 129 -16.71 -5.41 -13.33
CA ARG A 129 -17.50 -4.97 -12.17
C ARG A 129 -17.67 -6.07 -11.13
N ALA A 130 -17.23 -7.30 -11.43
CA ALA A 130 -17.35 -8.42 -10.52
C ALA A 130 -16.63 -8.10 -9.21
N VAL A 131 -17.34 -8.24 -8.10
CA VAL A 131 -16.94 -7.90 -6.73
C VAL A 131 -16.67 -6.41 -6.50
N ILE A 132 -15.77 -5.77 -7.26
CA ILE A 132 -15.37 -4.37 -7.09
C ILE A 132 -16.51 -3.36 -7.27
N GLY A 133 -17.63 -3.77 -7.89
CA GLY A 133 -18.83 -2.95 -7.99
C GLY A 133 -19.63 -2.84 -6.68
N VAL A 134 -19.37 -3.73 -5.72
CA VAL A 134 -20.07 -3.82 -4.42
C VAL A 134 -19.10 -3.69 -3.24
N VAL A 135 -17.86 -4.18 -3.40
CA VAL A 135 -16.80 -4.16 -2.40
C VAL A 135 -15.74 -3.15 -2.84
N PRO A 136 -15.73 -1.91 -2.31
CA PRO A 136 -14.88 -0.83 -2.81
C PRO A 136 -13.37 -1.10 -2.65
N ASP A 137 -13.00 -1.80 -1.58
CA ASP A 137 -11.60 -2.10 -1.25
C ASP A 137 -11.08 -3.34 -1.98
N HIS A 138 -11.95 -4.07 -2.68
CA HIS A 138 -11.55 -5.18 -3.55
C HIS A 138 -10.88 -4.64 -4.80
N PHE A 139 -9.84 -5.34 -5.27
CA PHE A 139 -9.18 -5.03 -6.52
C PHE A 139 -8.97 -6.29 -7.35
N VAL A 140 -8.78 -6.09 -8.65
CA VAL A 140 -8.54 -7.17 -9.61
C VAL A 140 -7.20 -6.94 -10.24
N LEU A 141 -6.37 -7.97 -10.30
CA LEU A 141 -5.10 -7.93 -10.99
C LEU A 141 -5.24 -8.58 -12.37
N VAL A 142 -4.95 -7.81 -13.42
CA VAL A 142 -5.07 -8.28 -14.80
C VAL A 142 -3.68 -8.64 -15.30
N MET A 143 -3.52 -9.90 -15.70
CA MET A 143 -2.28 -10.48 -16.19
C MET A 143 -2.39 -10.93 -17.64
N LEU A 144 -1.27 -10.99 -18.34
CA LEU A 144 -1.10 -11.49 -19.69
C LEU A 144 -0.25 -12.76 -19.63
N ARG A 145 -0.85 -13.94 -19.83
CA ARG A 145 -0.17 -15.24 -19.70
C ARG A 145 0.40 -15.75 -21.02
N ARG A 146 -0.35 -15.68 -22.12
CA ARG A 146 0.14 -16.01 -23.46
C ARG A 146 -0.11 -14.90 -24.47
N ASP A 147 0.98 -14.49 -25.11
CA ASP A 147 0.95 -13.66 -26.31
C ASP A 147 1.85 -14.27 -27.41
N PRO A 148 1.27 -14.86 -28.47
CA PRO A 148 2.03 -15.36 -29.63
C PRO A 148 2.92 -14.34 -30.33
N ALA A 149 2.71 -13.03 -30.10
CA ALA A 149 3.50 -11.93 -30.66
C ALA A 149 4.59 -11.43 -29.69
N SER A 150 4.61 -11.91 -28.45
CA SER A 150 5.58 -11.52 -27.43
C SER A 150 6.84 -12.40 -27.50
N LYS A 151 8.00 -11.78 -27.23
CA LYS A 151 9.28 -12.47 -27.03
C LYS A 151 9.61 -12.69 -25.54
N LEU A 152 8.69 -12.34 -24.63
CA LEU A 152 8.84 -12.65 -23.21
C LEU A 152 8.48 -14.13 -22.98
N GLY A 153 9.17 -14.77 -22.03
CA GLY A 153 9.01 -16.20 -21.72
C GLY A 153 7.63 -16.56 -21.15
N ASP A 154 7.46 -17.81 -20.72
CA ASP A 154 6.19 -18.40 -20.26
C ASP A 154 5.58 -17.80 -18.97
N GLU A 155 6.11 -16.70 -18.44
CA GLU A 155 5.61 -16.09 -17.19
C GLU A 155 4.59 -14.98 -17.45
N PRO A 156 3.46 -14.93 -16.71
CA PRO A 156 2.44 -13.92 -16.93
C PRO A 156 2.95 -12.50 -16.63
N ASP A 157 2.61 -11.50 -17.45
CA ASP A 157 2.98 -10.10 -17.19
C ASP A 157 1.78 -9.29 -16.69
N VAL A 158 2.01 -8.34 -15.79
CA VAL A 158 0.92 -7.59 -15.14
C VAL A 158 0.54 -6.41 -16.01
N VAL A 159 -0.62 -6.50 -16.67
CA VAL A 159 -1.12 -5.47 -17.58
C VAL A 159 -1.66 -4.27 -16.80
N GLY A 160 -2.28 -4.51 -15.64
CA GLY A 160 -2.80 -3.45 -14.79
C GLY A 160 -3.68 -3.95 -13.64
N THR A 161 -4.30 -3.02 -12.94
CA THR A 161 -5.25 -3.31 -11.87
C THR A 161 -6.56 -2.58 -12.08
N LEU A 162 -7.65 -3.20 -11.66
CA LEU A 162 -9.01 -2.65 -11.69
C LEU A 162 -9.51 -2.52 -10.26
N ARG A 163 -10.21 -1.41 -9.97
CA ARG A 163 -10.76 -1.07 -8.65
C ARG A 163 -12.15 -0.46 -8.81
N GLY A 164 -12.90 -0.31 -7.71
CA GLY A 164 -14.25 0.26 -7.75
C GLY A 164 -14.32 1.63 -8.45
N ASP A 165 -13.31 2.48 -8.28
CA ASP A 165 -13.19 3.79 -8.92
C ASP A 165 -12.68 3.73 -10.37
N ARG A 166 -11.99 2.65 -10.75
CA ARG A 166 -11.40 2.41 -12.07
C ARG A 166 -11.70 1.01 -12.56
N ASN A 167 -12.91 0.85 -13.10
CA ASN A 167 -13.46 -0.44 -13.52
C ASN A 167 -13.19 -0.80 -14.99
N ALA A 168 -12.33 -0.03 -15.67
CA ALA A 168 -11.95 -0.25 -17.07
C ALA A 168 -10.44 -0.10 -17.26
N LEU A 169 -9.84 -1.03 -18.00
CA LEU A 169 -8.42 -1.09 -18.32
C LEU A 169 -8.25 -1.19 -19.83
N ALA A 170 -7.51 -0.24 -20.41
CA ALA A 170 -7.13 -0.31 -21.82
C ALA A 170 -5.95 -1.29 -21.98
N ILE A 171 -6.05 -2.20 -22.93
CA ILE A 171 -5.08 -3.26 -23.22
C ILE A 171 -4.55 -3.03 -24.63
N ASN A 172 -3.24 -2.77 -24.74
CA ASN A 172 -2.57 -2.55 -26.00
C ASN A 172 -1.40 -3.53 -26.21
N ARG A 173 -1.56 -4.47 -27.14
CA ARG A 173 -0.61 -5.56 -27.47
C ARG A 173 0.60 -5.07 -28.27
N GLY A 174 0.44 -4.01 -29.08
CA GLY A 174 1.51 -3.46 -29.93
C GLY A 174 2.61 -2.73 -29.15
N ALA A 175 2.36 -2.39 -27.89
CA ALA A 175 3.33 -1.81 -26.99
C ALA A 175 4.10 -2.89 -26.23
N ALA A 176 4.72 -3.87 -26.91
CA ALA A 176 5.62 -4.86 -26.29
C ALA A 176 6.92 -4.25 -25.68
N ARG A 177 6.94 -2.93 -25.51
CA ARG A 177 7.88 -2.12 -24.71
C ARG A 177 7.13 -1.07 -23.90
N SER A 178 5.93 -1.37 -23.42
CA SER A 178 5.11 -0.44 -22.66
C SER A 178 5.71 -0.31 -21.27
N TRP A 179 6.01 0.92 -20.86
CA TRP A 179 6.39 1.27 -19.50
C TRP A 179 5.21 1.11 -18.51
N MET A 180 4.03 0.70 -19.01
CA MET A 180 2.79 0.57 -18.25
C MET A 180 2.86 -0.44 -17.08
N PRO A 181 3.38 -1.68 -17.22
CA PRO A 181 3.53 -2.60 -16.09
C PRO A 181 4.42 -2.01 -14.98
N PHE A 182 5.54 -1.38 -15.38
CA PHE A 182 6.43 -0.69 -14.47
C PHE A 182 5.73 0.48 -13.76
N ALA A 183 4.98 1.32 -14.47
CA ALA A 183 4.26 2.43 -13.85
C ALA A 183 3.08 2.00 -12.97
N ASN A 184 2.38 0.93 -13.36
CA ASN A 184 1.37 0.31 -12.52
C ASN A 184 2.00 -0.21 -11.23
N ALA A 185 3.16 -0.86 -11.32
CA ALA A 185 3.92 -1.29 -10.15
C ALA A 185 4.36 -0.12 -9.27
N VAL A 186 4.86 0.97 -9.86
CA VAL A 186 5.16 2.22 -9.13
C VAL A 186 3.91 2.73 -8.39
N SER A 187 2.75 2.75 -9.05
CA SER A 187 1.49 3.18 -8.43
C SER A 187 1.07 2.25 -7.29
N LEU A 188 1.27 0.94 -7.44
CA LEU A 188 0.98 -0.05 -6.41
C LEU A 188 1.90 0.13 -5.20
N GLY A 189 3.20 0.31 -5.41
CA GLY A 189 4.17 0.59 -4.34
C GLY A 189 3.89 1.90 -3.62
N ALA A 190 3.47 2.93 -4.36
CA ALA A 190 3.03 4.19 -3.78
C ALA A 190 1.76 4.00 -2.91
N GLY A 191 0.77 3.27 -3.43
CA GLY A 191 -0.47 2.96 -2.71
C GLY A 191 -0.22 2.13 -1.45
N HIS A 192 0.74 1.21 -1.49
CA HIS A 192 1.13 0.38 -0.34
C HIS A 192 1.59 1.24 0.85
N ILE A 193 2.42 2.26 0.63
CA ILE A 193 2.87 3.16 1.71
C ILE A 193 1.74 4.07 2.21
N LEU A 194 0.89 4.55 1.31
CA LEU A 194 -0.19 5.47 1.69
C LEU A 194 -1.33 4.77 2.44
N GLY A 195 -1.61 3.50 2.12
CA GLY A 195 -2.60 2.68 2.83
C GLY A 195 -2.05 1.93 4.04
N GLY A 196 -0.72 1.76 4.14
CA GLY A 196 -0.07 1.06 5.26
C GLY A 196 0.05 1.93 6.51
N ILE A 197 -0.87 1.78 7.47
CA ILE A 197 -0.84 2.52 8.74
C ILE A 197 0.43 2.24 9.56
N ASP A 198 0.95 1.02 9.48
CA ASP A 198 2.21 0.58 10.07
C ASP A 198 3.42 1.27 9.42
N HIS A 199 3.42 1.42 8.10
CA HIS A 199 4.45 2.12 7.33
C HIS A 199 4.47 3.61 7.67
N LEU A 200 3.30 4.25 7.80
CA LEU A 200 3.19 5.65 8.20
C LEU A 200 3.65 5.87 9.66
N ALA A 201 3.26 4.99 10.58
CA ALA A 201 3.72 5.04 11.96
C ALA A 201 5.24 4.82 12.07
N PHE A 202 5.78 3.87 11.32
CA PHE A 202 7.21 3.59 11.23
C PHE A 202 7.99 4.79 10.68
N LEU A 203 7.53 5.35 9.55
CA LEU A 203 8.14 6.52 8.94
C LEU A 203 8.11 7.71 9.90
N LEU A 204 6.97 7.98 10.55
CA LEU A 204 6.87 9.03 11.57
C LEU A 204 7.94 8.81 12.66
N ALA A 205 8.02 7.61 13.24
CA ALA A 205 8.99 7.28 14.27
C ALA A 205 10.44 7.52 13.83
N LEU A 206 10.80 7.17 12.58
CA LEU A 206 12.13 7.41 12.01
C LEU A 206 12.42 8.90 11.75
N LEU A 207 11.42 9.69 11.36
CA LEU A 207 11.60 11.12 11.04
C LEU A 207 11.73 11.99 12.30
N LEU A 208 11.08 11.63 13.41
CA LEU A 208 11.08 12.37 14.68
C LEU A 208 12.49 12.71 15.25
N PRO A 209 13.49 11.81 15.24
CA PRO A 209 14.83 12.14 15.73
C PRO A 209 15.71 12.87 14.72
N LEU A 210 15.38 12.90 13.42
CA LEU A 210 16.25 13.43 12.35
C LEU A 210 16.71 14.88 12.54
N PRO A 211 15.86 15.80 13.05
CA PRO A 211 16.31 17.16 13.31
C PRO A 211 17.29 17.26 14.47
N LEU A 212 17.64 16.19 15.18
CA LEU A 212 18.42 16.24 16.41
C LEU A 212 19.74 15.48 16.29
N VAL A 213 20.72 15.90 17.09
CA VAL A 213 21.98 15.18 17.30
C VAL A 213 21.94 14.51 18.66
N ALA A 214 22.32 13.23 18.69
CA ALA A 214 22.50 12.48 19.92
C ALA A 214 23.80 12.91 20.61
N ARG A 215 23.70 13.38 21.86
CA ARG A 215 24.85 13.75 22.70
C ARG A 215 24.58 13.38 24.16
N GLY A 216 25.48 12.63 24.78
CA GLY A 216 25.33 12.16 26.16
C GLY A 216 24.08 11.28 26.37
N GLY A 217 23.78 10.40 25.40
CA GLY A 217 22.63 9.49 25.47
C GLY A 217 21.26 10.18 25.40
N ARG A 218 21.19 11.43 24.92
CA ARG A 218 19.95 12.20 24.76
C ARG A 218 19.94 12.95 23.42
N TRP A 219 18.75 13.18 22.89
CA TRP A 219 18.55 14.05 21.74
C TRP A 219 18.59 15.52 22.17
N ARG A 220 19.49 16.33 21.61
CA ARG A 220 19.69 17.71 22.09
C ARG A 220 19.70 18.74 20.98
N GLU A 221 20.81 18.80 20.24
CA GLU A 221 21.11 19.91 19.35
C GLU A 221 20.34 19.78 18.04
N ALA A 222 19.68 20.86 17.62
CA ALA A 222 18.97 20.89 16.35
C ALA A 222 19.96 20.92 15.18
N ARG A 223 19.75 20.04 14.19
CA ARG A 223 20.45 20.02 12.92
C ARG A 223 19.84 21.06 11.98
N LYS A 224 20.65 21.53 11.04
CA LYS A 224 20.16 22.28 9.88
C LYS A 224 19.33 21.36 8.97
N ALA A 225 18.47 21.95 8.15
CA ALA A 225 17.58 21.20 7.26
C ALA A 225 18.32 20.29 6.27
N LYS A 226 19.37 20.79 5.60
CA LYS A 226 20.13 20.02 4.61
C LYS A 226 20.72 18.71 5.16
N PRO A 227 21.44 18.70 6.31
CA PRO A 227 21.85 17.45 6.95
C PRO A 227 20.70 16.52 7.35
N ALA A 228 19.59 17.05 7.84
CA ALA A 228 18.44 16.25 8.24
C ALA A 228 17.76 15.57 7.03
N ILE A 229 17.58 16.30 5.92
CA ILE A 229 17.04 15.76 4.66
C ILE A 229 17.99 14.71 4.07
N ARG A 230 19.30 14.96 4.09
CA ARG A 230 20.30 13.96 3.66
C ARG A 230 20.21 12.70 4.50
N SER A 231 20.08 12.83 5.83
CA SER A 231 19.87 11.67 6.70
C SER A 231 18.57 10.95 6.36
N ALA A 232 17.46 11.66 6.12
CA ALA A 232 16.20 11.05 5.71
C ALA A 232 16.36 10.20 4.44
N ALA A 233 16.97 10.76 3.39
CA ALA A 233 17.21 10.04 2.14
C ALA A 233 18.06 8.78 2.35
N ILE A 234 19.13 8.86 3.17
CA ILE A 234 19.96 7.68 3.48
C ILE A 234 19.16 6.60 4.21
N LEU A 235 18.31 6.98 5.17
CA LEU A 235 17.47 6.00 5.89
C LEU A 235 16.45 5.35 4.97
N ILE A 236 15.78 6.15 4.14
CA ILE A 236 14.76 5.69 3.20
C ILE A 236 15.39 4.74 2.17
N SER A 237 16.47 5.15 1.49
CA SER A 237 17.15 4.27 0.53
C SER A 237 17.72 3.02 1.21
N GLY A 238 18.25 3.14 2.43
CA GLY A 238 18.71 1.99 3.21
C GLY A 238 17.60 0.99 3.49
N PHE A 239 16.42 1.47 3.88
CA PHE A 239 15.21 0.66 4.07
C PHE A 239 14.76 0.01 2.76
N THR A 240 14.64 0.78 1.67
CA THR A 240 14.23 0.27 0.36
C THR A 240 15.19 -0.80 -0.16
N LEU A 241 16.50 -0.62 0.05
CA LEU A 241 17.50 -1.63 -0.32
C LEU A 241 17.32 -2.94 0.45
N GLY A 242 17.12 -2.86 1.78
CA GLY A 242 16.83 -4.05 2.58
C GLY A 242 15.53 -4.73 2.14
N HIS A 243 14.48 -3.94 1.95
CA HIS A 243 13.18 -4.41 1.49
C HIS A 243 13.26 -5.14 0.16
N SER A 244 13.93 -4.53 -0.81
CA SER A 244 14.16 -5.10 -2.14
C SER A 244 14.95 -6.42 -2.06
N ALA A 245 15.99 -6.49 -1.21
CA ALA A 245 16.80 -7.68 -1.06
C ALA A 245 15.98 -8.87 -0.53
N THR A 246 15.15 -8.66 0.49
CA THR A 246 14.30 -9.74 1.01
C THR A 246 13.20 -10.12 0.04
N LEU A 247 12.60 -9.15 -0.67
CA LEU A 247 11.63 -9.48 -1.72
C LEU A 247 12.24 -10.36 -2.79
N ILE A 248 13.38 -9.98 -3.35
CA ILE A 248 14.10 -10.79 -4.35
C ILE A 248 14.45 -12.17 -3.79
N ALA A 249 14.91 -12.24 -2.54
CA ALA A 249 15.25 -13.52 -1.90
C ALA A 249 14.03 -14.43 -1.70
N ALA A 250 12.89 -13.86 -1.33
CA ALA A 250 11.65 -14.62 -1.18
C ALA A 250 11.08 -15.08 -2.52
N THR A 251 11.13 -14.22 -3.55
CA THR A 251 10.58 -14.56 -4.87
C THR A 251 11.46 -15.52 -5.66
N LEU A 252 12.79 -15.35 -5.65
CA LEU A 252 13.72 -16.22 -6.38
C LEU A 252 14.17 -17.44 -5.57
N GLY A 253 14.31 -17.27 -4.24
CA GLY A 253 14.85 -18.29 -3.35
C GLY A 253 13.80 -19.09 -2.59
N GLY A 254 12.51 -18.75 -2.70
CA GLY A 254 11.42 -19.44 -2.01
C GLY A 254 11.46 -19.28 -0.49
N LEU A 255 12.05 -18.19 0.02
CA LEU A 255 12.08 -17.90 1.46
C LEU A 255 10.66 -17.63 1.95
N THR A 256 10.08 -18.59 2.67
CA THR A 256 8.76 -18.49 3.28
C THR A 256 8.88 -18.50 4.80
N LEU A 257 8.17 -17.60 5.46
CA LEU A 257 8.08 -17.51 6.92
C LEU A 257 6.61 -17.28 7.32
N PRO A 258 6.17 -17.74 8.51
CA PRO A 258 4.78 -17.59 8.93
C PRO A 258 4.38 -16.10 8.98
N GLY A 259 3.28 -15.72 8.31
CA GLY A 259 2.83 -14.32 8.20
C GLY A 259 2.73 -13.61 9.56
N ALA A 260 2.10 -14.25 10.55
CA ALA A 260 1.99 -13.71 11.91
C ALA A 260 3.34 -13.38 12.56
N LEU A 261 4.38 -14.20 12.32
CA LEU A 261 5.73 -13.90 12.82
C LEU A 261 6.30 -12.66 12.13
N VAL A 262 6.15 -12.57 10.81
CA VAL A 262 6.67 -11.45 10.02
C VAL A 262 5.99 -10.15 10.41
N GLU A 263 4.66 -10.14 10.48
CA GLU A 263 3.88 -8.97 10.86
C GLU A 263 4.17 -8.54 12.32
N THR A 264 4.39 -9.50 13.22
CA THR A 264 4.83 -9.21 14.60
C THR A 264 6.21 -8.53 14.58
N LEU A 265 7.15 -9.02 13.77
CA LEU A 265 8.48 -8.40 13.64
C LEU A 265 8.40 -6.99 13.02
N ILE A 266 7.48 -6.76 12.08
CA ILE A 266 7.17 -5.43 11.54
C ILE A 266 6.70 -4.52 12.68
N ALA A 267 5.73 -4.94 13.49
CA ALA A 267 5.25 -4.16 14.65
C ALA A 267 6.38 -3.88 15.67
N VAL A 268 7.23 -4.87 15.96
CA VAL A 268 8.42 -4.71 16.81
C VAL A 268 9.39 -3.68 16.23
N SER A 269 9.57 -3.62 14.92
CA SER A 269 10.43 -2.60 14.29
C SER A 269 9.91 -1.18 14.51
N VAL A 270 8.58 -0.98 14.48
CA VAL A 270 7.95 0.31 14.82
C VAL A 270 8.22 0.67 16.27
N LEU A 271 8.05 -0.30 17.18
CA LEU A 271 8.34 -0.12 18.61
C LEU A 271 9.80 0.29 18.83
N ILE A 272 10.76 -0.39 18.19
CA ILE A 272 12.19 -0.08 18.32
C ILE A 272 12.49 1.33 17.76
N ALA A 273 11.93 1.69 16.61
CA ALA A 273 12.08 3.02 16.03
C ALA A 273 11.50 4.11 16.95
N ALA A 274 10.34 3.86 17.56
CA ALA A 274 9.70 4.76 18.51
C ALA A 274 10.53 4.92 19.80
N ILE A 275 11.07 3.83 20.34
CA ILE A 275 11.99 3.88 21.49
C ILE A 275 13.25 4.68 21.13
N HIS A 276 13.80 4.49 19.93
CA HIS A 276 14.92 5.29 19.43
C HIS A 276 14.57 6.78 19.33
N ALA A 277 13.36 7.08 18.86
CA ALA A 277 12.86 8.44 18.81
C ALA A 277 12.74 9.05 20.21
N ILE A 278 12.41 8.30 21.27
CA ILE A 278 12.44 8.75 22.67
C ILE A 278 13.87 8.99 23.15
N ARG A 279 14.75 8.00 22.97
CA ARG A 279 16.14 8.03 23.44
C ARG A 279 17.06 7.34 22.43
N PRO A 280 18.24 7.93 22.11
CA PRO A 280 19.11 7.37 21.09
C PRO A 280 19.75 6.05 21.54
N ILE A 281 19.14 4.92 21.17
CA ILE A 281 19.63 3.56 21.47
C ILE A 281 20.63 3.02 20.43
N PHE A 282 20.63 3.58 19.21
CA PHE A 282 21.59 3.23 18.15
C PHE A 282 22.08 4.47 17.37
N PRO A 283 22.52 5.55 18.06
CA PRO A 283 22.93 6.77 17.36
C PRO A 283 24.07 6.49 16.39
N ARG A 284 24.02 7.12 15.21
CA ARG A 284 24.97 6.94 14.08
C ARG A 284 24.88 5.60 13.36
N ARG A 285 24.03 4.67 13.80
CA ARG A 285 23.75 3.39 13.13
C ARG A 285 22.34 3.35 12.54
N GLU A 286 21.67 4.49 12.45
CA GLU A 286 20.28 4.58 12.00
C GLU A 286 20.11 3.99 10.59
N ALA A 287 21.08 4.19 9.70
CA ALA A 287 21.06 3.62 8.35
C ALA A 287 21.11 2.08 8.36
N LEU A 288 21.96 1.49 9.23
CA LEU A 288 22.04 0.04 9.39
C LEU A 288 20.69 -0.52 9.88
N PHE A 289 20.12 0.09 10.92
CA PHE A 289 18.83 -0.35 11.45
C PHE A 289 17.69 -0.14 10.46
N ALA A 290 17.68 0.96 9.70
CA ALA A 290 16.71 1.17 8.63
C ALA A 290 16.78 0.06 7.57
N THR A 291 17.99 -0.36 7.17
CA THR A 291 18.16 -1.51 6.27
C THR A 291 17.70 -2.82 6.89
N LEU A 292 18.00 -3.07 8.16
CA LEU A 292 17.53 -4.27 8.88
C LEU A 292 16.00 -4.31 8.99
N PHE A 293 15.36 -3.18 9.27
CA PHE A 293 13.90 -3.08 9.28
C PHE A 293 13.32 -3.26 7.88
N GLY A 294 13.98 -2.71 6.85
CA GLY A 294 13.63 -2.97 5.45
C GLY A 294 13.64 -4.46 5.12
N LEU A 295 14.67 -5.21 5.54
CA LEU A 295 14.73 -6.65 5.34
C LEU A 295 13.52 -7.37 5.94
N ILE A 296 13.08 -6.97 7.14
CA ILE A 296 11.91 -7.54 7.81
C ILE A 296 10.63 -7.18 7.06
N HIS A 297 10.46 -5.92 6.67
CA HIS A 297 9.25 -5.45 5.98
C HIS A 297 9.09 -6.09 4.61
N GLY A 298 10.19 -6.29 3.86
CA GLY A 298 10.17 -6.95 2.55
C GLY A 298 9.64 -8.38 2.61
N LEU A 299 9.77 -9.06 3.74
CA LEU A 299 9.22 -10.38 3.96
C LEU A 299 7.70 -10.38 4.11
N GLY A 300 7.13 -9.31 4.70
CA GLY A 300 5.69 -9.18 4.89
C GLY A 300 4.97 -9.07 3.55
N PHE A 301 5.55 -8.27 2.65
CA PHE A 301 5.04 -8.17 1.28
C PHE A 301 5.33 -9.42 0.45
N ALA A 302 6.45 -10.14 0.69
CA ALA A 302 6.71 -11.41 0.02
C ALA A 302 5.70 -12.51 0.36
N GLY A 303 5.26 -12.58 1.62
CA GLY A 303 4.18 -13.47 2.05
C GLY A 303 2.89 -13.21 1.27
N PHE A 304 2.50 -11.93 1.18
CA PHE A 304 1.37 -11.47 0.36
C PHE A 304 1.54 -11.85 -1.13
N LEU A 305 2.70 -11.61 -1.73
CA LEU A 305 2.96 -11.97 -3.13
C LEU A 305 2.92 -13.49 -3.38
N SER A 306 3.33 -14.29 -2.40
CA SER A 306 3.35 -15.75 -2.49
C SER A 306 1.96 -16.37 -2.30
N SER A 307 1.07 -15.73 -1.53
CA SER A 307 -0.31 -16.19 -1.32
C SER A 307 -1.25 -15.85 -2.47
N THR A 308 -0.86 -14.92 -3.35
CA THR A 308 -1.74 -14.37 -4.40
C THR A 308 -1.38 -14.88 -5.81
N ASP A 309 -0.61 -15.99 -5.94
CA ASP A 309 -0.12 -16.54 -7.22
C ASP A 309 0.40 -15.46 -8.22
N LEU A 310 0.92 -14.35 -7.68
CA LEU A 310 1.15 -13.13 -8.44
C LEU A 310 2.42 -13.29 -9.27
N SER A 311 2.28 -13.31 -10.59
CA SER A 311 3.41 -13.16 -11.51
C SER A 311 4.18 -11.83 -11.33
N VAL A 312 3.58 -10.84 -10.64
CA VAL A 312 4.22 -9.61 -10.11
C VAL A 312 5.54 -9.93 -9.42
N ALA A 313 5.56 -11.03 -8.65
CA ALA A 313 6.67 -11.45 -7.82
C ALA A 313 7.86 -12.00 -8.62
N ARG A 314 7.61 -12.57 -9.80
CA ARG A 314 8.65 -13.18 -10.64
C ARG A 314 9.23 -12.21 -11.67
N ASN A 315 8.50 -11.16 -12.01
CA ASN A 315 9.00 -10.10 -12.89
C ASN A 315 9.84 -9.06 -12.12
N ILE A 316 11.17 -9.13 -12.29
CA ILE A 316 12.14 -8.20 -11.69
C ILE A 316 11.82 -6.72 -12.02
N VAL A 317 11.28 -6.44 -13.21
CA VAL A 317 10.92 -5.06 -13.62
C VAL A 317 9.75 -4.54 -12.78
N THR A 318 8.77 -5.40 -12.49
CA THR A 318 7.62 -5.06 -11.67
C THR A 318 8.03 -4.90 -10.20
N LEU A 319 8.89 -5.78 -9.67
CA LEU A 319 9.48 -5.61 -8.33
C LEU A 319 10.28 -4.29 -8.19
N LEU A 320 11.04 -3.94 -9.22
CA LEU A 320 11.79 -2.68 -9.26
C LEU A 320 10.83 -1.48 -9.26
N GLY A 321 9.81 -1.51 -10.11
CA GLY A 321 8.78 -0.46 -10.16
C GLY A 321 8.08 -0.28 -8.82
N PHE A 322 7.69 -1.38 -8.17
CA PHE A 322 7.09 -1.36 -6.84
C PHE A 322 7.98 -0.68 -5.79
N ASN A 323 9.25 -1.09 -5.68
CA ASN A 323 10.19 -0.48 -4.72
C ASN A 323 10.48 1.00 -5.03
N ILE A 324 10.50 1.38 -6.31
CA ILE A 324 10.60 2.80 -6.71
C ILE A 324 9.36 3.58 -6.25
N GLY A 325 8.16 3.00 -6.39
CA GLY A 325 6.93 3.59 -5.85
C GLY A 325 6.98 3.85 -4.35
N ILE A 326 7.47 2.88 -3.58
CA ILE A 326 7.70 3.01 -2.14
C ILE A 326 8.65 4.18 -1.83
N GLU A 327 9.83 4.16 -2.45
CA GLU A 327 10.87 5.15 -2.19
C GLU A 327 10.42 6.57 -2.55
N LEU A 328 9.70 6.74 -3.67
CA LEU A 328 9.18 8.03 -4.10
C LEU A 328 8.21 8.64 -3.07
N VAL A 329 7.26 7.85 -2.54
CA VAL A 329 6.31 8.34 -1.53
C VAL A 329 7.03 8.68 -0.22
N GLN A 330 7.95 7.81 0.24
CA GLN A 330 8.72 8.07 1.45
C GLN A 330 9.58 9.34 1.33
N ILE A 331 10.23 9.55 0.18
CA ILE A 331 10.99 10.76 -0.11
C ILE A 331 10.07 11.98 -0.15
N ALA A 332 8.91 11.89 -0.79
CA ALA A 332 7.95 12.99 -0.85
C ALA A 332 7.49 13.41 0.56
N ILE A 333 7.11 12.44 1.40
CA ILE A 333 6.74 12.70 2.80
C ILE A 333 7.93 13.32 3.55
N ALA A 334 9.14 12.78 3.40
CA ALA A 334 10.32 13.32 4.07
C ALA A 334 10.64 14.77 3.65
N LEU A 335 10.52 15.10 2.36
CA LEU A 335 10.74 16.45 1.84
C LEU A 335 9.73 17.47 2.38
N LEU A 336 8.50 17.04 2.70
CA LEU A 336 7.49 17.91 3.31
C LEU A 336 7.69 18.03 4.83
N ILE A 337 7.91 16.90 5.51
CA ILE A 337 7.84 16.80 6.96
C ILE A 337 9.16 17.15 7.63
N VAL A 338 10.31 16.76 7.08
CA VAL A 338 11.62 17.02 7.71
C VAL A 338 11.92 18.52 7.85
N PRO A 339 11.68 19.39 6.84
CA PRO A 339 11.85 20.83 7.01
C PRO A 339 10.96 21.39 8.13
N ALA A 340 9.71 20.94 8.21
CA ALA A 340 8.78 21.34 9.27
C ALA A 340 9.27 20.89 10.66
N LEU A 341 9.72 19.64 10.80
CA LEU A 341 10.30 19.15 12.05
C LEU A 341 11.56 19.95 12.43
N VAL A 342 12.42 20.32 11.47
CA VAL A 342 13.60 21.15 11.72
C VAL A 342 13.24 22.56 12.20
N THR A 343 12.20 23.18 11.65
CA THR A 343 11.78 24.51 12.10
C THR A 343 11.20 24.46 13.51
N ILE A 344 10.42 23.42 13.83
CA ILE A 344 9.88 23.17 15.18
C ILE A 344 11.01 22.80 16.15
N ALA A 345 12.02 22.04 15.73
CA ALA A 345 13.16 21.60 16.55
C ALA A 345 13.98 22.75 17.14
N ALA A 346 13.95 23.92 16.50
CA ALA A 346 14.52 25.14 17.04
C ALA A 346 13.67 25.77 18.17
N THR A 347 12.64 25.08 18.67
CA THR A 347 11.83 25.48 19.83
C THR A 347 11.96 24.43 20.95
N PRO A 348 11.88 24.83 22.23
CA PRO A 348 11.94 23.87 23.34
C PRO A 348 10.74 22.92 23.39
N ALA A 349 9.62 23.29 22.73
CA ALA A 349 8.44 22.44 22.64
C ALA A 349 8.68 21.15 21.87
N TYR A 350 9.65 21.13 20.94
CA TYR A 350 9.94 19.97 20.11
C TYR A 350 10.31 18.73 20.92
N GLN A 351 11.04 18.90 22.01
CA GLN A 351 11.44 17.77 22.86
C GLN A 351 10.23 17.05 23.46
N ARG A 352 9.20 17.81 23.85
CA ARG A 352 7.94 17.25 24.37
C ARG A 352 7.09 16.66 23.25
N LEU A 353 6.99 17.35 22.12
CA LEU A 353 6.27 16.86 20.94
C LEU A 353 6.84 15.52 20.47
N ARG A 354 8.16 15.45 20.25
CA ARG A 354 8.89 14.24 19.88
C ARG A 354 8.63 13.11 20.88
N ALA A 355 8.80 13.36 22.18
CA ALA A 355 8.61 12.34 23.19
C ALA A 355 7.15 11.86 23.26
N GLY A 356 6.17 12.77 23.14
CA GLY A 356 4.75 12.43 23.13
C GLY A 356 4.34 11.61 21.91
N LEU A 357 4.76 12.03 20.70
CA LEU A 357 4.48 11.28 19.47
C LEU A 357 5.19 9.93 19.44
N ALA A 358 6.43 9.86 19.91
CA ALA A 358 7.15 8.60 20.02
C ALA A 358 6.52 7.66 21.05
N LEU A 359 6.04 8.17 22.19
CA LEU A 359 5.31 7.37 23.17
C LEU A 359 4.00 6.85 22.59
N LEU A 360 3.27 7.67 21.83
CA LEU A 360 2.08 7.23 21.10
C LEU A 360 2.41 6.09 20.14
N CYS A 361 3.47 6.21 19.33
CA CYS A 361 3.93 5.13 18.46
C CYS A 361 4.31 3.86 19.24
N CYS A 362 4.92 3.97 20.43
CA CYS A 362 5.19 2.81 21.28
C CYS A 362 3.91 2.10 21.73
N VAL A 363 2.88 2.85 22.14
CA VAL A 363 1.58 2.28 22.54
C VAL A 363 0.93 1.59 21.36
N ILE A 364 0.89 2.25 20.20
CA ILE A 364 0.31 1.67 18.99
C ILE A 364 1.03 0.38 18.60
N ALA A 365 2.36 0.42 18.53
CA ALA A 365 3.15 -0.76 18.19
C ALA A 365 2.99 -1.89 19.20
N ALA A 366 2.84 -1.60 20.49
CA ALA A 366 2.58 -2.63 21.50
C ALA A 366 1.22 -3.33 21.29
N VAL A 367 0.18 -2.58 20.90
CA VAL A 367 -1.12 -3.15 20.54
C VAL A 367 -0.98 -4.04 19.30
N TRP A 368 -0.31 -3.58 18.23
CA TRP A 368 -0.08 -4.41 17.03
C TRP A 368 0.75 -5.67 17.30
N VAL A 369 1.75 -5.60 18.18
CA VAL A 369 2.50 -6.79 18.60
C VAL A 369 1.58 -7.77 19.33
N ALA A 370 0.74 -7.28 20.25
CA ALA A 370 -0.21 -8.14 20.96
C ALA A 370 -1.24 -8.77 20.01
N ASP A 371 -1.77 -7.97 19.09
CA ASP A 371 -2.70 -8.41 18.06
C ASP A 371 -2.11 -9.53 17.19
N ARG A 372 -0.94 -9.30 16.60
CA ARG A 372 -0.35 -10.26 15.65
C ARG A 372 0.25 -11.49 16.31
N TYR A 373 0.61 -11.40 17.58
CA TYR A 373 1.18 -12.53 18.33
C TYR A 373 0.12 -13.38 19.04
N VAL A 374 -0.92 -12.74 19.60
CA VAL A 374 -1.93 -13.41 20.44
C VAL A 374 -3.29 -13.52 19.74
N GLY A 375 -3.56 -12.70 18.73
CA GLY A 375 -4.86 -12.60 18.05
C GLY A 375 -5.87 -11.84 18.91
N LEU A 376 -5.86 -10.51 18.86
CA LEU A 376 -6.84 -9.71 19.61
C LEU A 376 -8.22 -9.77 18.95
N ASP A 377 -9.25 -9.37 19.70
CA ASP A 377 -10.62 -9.34 19.18
C ASP A 377 -10.76 -8.26 18.10
N GLU A 378 -11.27 -8.65 16.93
CA GLU A 378 -11.51 -7.77 15.78
C GLU A 378 -12.41 -6.57 16.12
N GLN A 379 -13.36 -6.74 17.06
CA GLN A 379 -14.24 -5.66 17.52
C GLN A 379 -13.47 -4.56 18.25
N PHE A 380 -12.27 -4.87 18.76
CA PHE A 380 -11.35 -3.91 19.34
C PHE A 380 -10.34 -3.39 18.31
N VAL A 381 -9.76 -4.28 17.49
CA VAL A 381 -8.67 -3.95 16.57
C VAL A 381 -9.13 -2.99 15.47
N ALA A 382 -10.22 -3.30 14.76
CA ALA A 382 -10.71 -2.47 13.66
C ALA A 382 -10.97 -0.99 14.04
N PRO A 383 -11.72 -0.65 15.11
CA PRO A 383 -11.90 0.75 15.50
C PRO A 383 -10.61 1.40 16.01
N PHE A 384 -9.73 0.62 16.64
CA PHE A 384 -8.41 1.10 17.05
C PHE A 384 -7.57 1.53 15.84
N GLU A 385 -7.50 0.70 14.80
CA GLU A 385 -6.73 1.02 13.59
C GLU A 385 -7.29 2.22 12.83
N ALA A 386 -8.62 2.36 12.73
CA ALA A 386 -9.25 3.54 12.13
C ALA A 386 -8.90 4.84 12.89
N VAL A 387 -8.88 4.78 14.23
CA VAL A 387 -8.45 5.91 15.07
C VAL A 387 -6.96 6.22 14.86
N VAL A 388 -6.12 5.19 14.74
CA VAL A 388 -4.69 5.34 14.48
C VAL A 388 -4.44 5.99 13.12
N GLU A 389 -5.11 5.53 12.06
CA GLU A 389 -4.99 6.08 10.71
C GLU A 389 -5.32 7.58 10.69
N ALA A 390 -6.52 7.94 11.17
CA ALA A 390 -6.96 9.34 11.24
C ALA A 390 -6.01 10.18 12.12
N GLY A 391 -5.56 9.61 13.24
CA GLY A 391 -4.61 10.24 14.15
C GLY A 391 -3.26 10.53 13.51
N LEU A 392 -2.69 9.58 12.76
CA LEU A 392 -1.41 9.75 12.06
C LEU A 392 -1.51 10.82 10.98
N MET A 393 -2.57 10.81 10.16
CA MET A 393 -2.80 11.82 9.13
C MET A 393 -2.89 13.22 9.76
N LEU A 394 -3.63 13.35 10.86
CA LEU A 394 -3.72 14.61 11.60
C LEU A 394 -2.36 15.06 12.16
N VAL A 395 -1.55 14.14 12.67
CA VAL A 395 -0.20 14.44 13.17
C VAL A 395 0.68 14.97 12.04
N PHE A 396 0.73 14.31 10.90
CA PHE A 396 1.51 14.76 9.74
C PHE A 396 1.07 16.16 9.28
N PHE A 397 -0.23 16.36 9.13
CA PHE A 397 -0.79 17.66 8.76
C PHE A 397 -0.46 18.77 9.78
N THR A 398 -0.64 18.48 11.07
CA THR A 398 -0.40 19.45 12.15
C THR A 398 1.08 19.83 12.24
N VAL A 399 1.99 18.86 12.10
CA VAL A 399 3.44 19.10 12.05
C VAL A 399 3.78 20.00 10.87
N LEU A 400 3.24 19.71 9.69
CA LEU A 400 3.49 20.50 8.49
C LEU A 400 3.02 21.95 8.66
N VAL A 401 1.77 22.16 9.08
CA VAL A 401 1.19 23.50 9.29
C VAL A 401 1.93 24.27 10.37
N ALA A 402 2.25 23.63 11.51
CA ALA A 402 3.02 24.25 12.58
C ALA A 402 4.43 24.66 12.11
N GLY A 403 5.10 23.79 11.34
CA GLY A 403 6.41 24.06 10.78
C GLY A 403 6.42 25.23 9.79
N LEU A 404 5.44 25.28 8.89
CA LEU A 404 5.25 26.39 7.93
C LEU A 404 4.92 27.70 8.64
N GLY A 405 4.03 27.68 9.63
CA GLY A 405 3.67 28.87 10.41
C GLY A 405 4.85 29.44 11.19
N LEU A 406 5.69 28.58 11.79
CA LEU A 406 6.92 28.99 12.46
C LEU A 406 7.97 29.51 11.48
N PHE A 407 8.09 28.89 10.29
CA PHE A 407 8.99 29.37 9.24
C PHE A 407 8.61 30.77 8.78
N ALA A 408 7.34 30.99 8.43
CA ALA A 408 6.83 32.30 8.01
C ALA A 408 7.08 33.38 9.07
N ARG A 409 6.80 33.09 10.35
CA ARG A 409 7.07 34.03 11.45
C ARG A 409 8.55 34.42 11.57
N ARG A 410 9.47 33.49 11.28
CA ARG A 410 10.92 33.79 11.33
C ARG A 410 11.41 34.57 10.12
N SER A 411 10.80 34.36 8.96
CA SER A 411 11.19 35.00 7.70
C SER A 411 10.63 36.41 7.53
N PHE A 412 9.46 36.71 8.09
CA PHE A 412 8.73 37.97 7.85
C PHE A 412 8.67 38.94 9.05
N VAL A 413 9.21 38.58 10.22
CA VAL A 413 9.35 39.55 11.32
C VAL A 413 10.69 40.29 11.15
N PRO A 414 10.69 41.61 10.89
CA PRO A 414 11.91 42.38 10.72
C PRO A 414 12.74 42.32 12.01
N LYS A 415 14.03 42.00 11.88
CA LYS A 415 14.99 42.12 12.98
C LYS A 415 15.13 43.61 13.31
N ILE A 416 14.40 44.09 14.31
CA ILE A 416 14.67 45.39 14.92
C ILE A 416 16.08 45.31 15.49
N ARG A 417 17.06 45.95 14.82
CA ARG A 417 18.40 46.10 15.37
C ARG A 417 18.28 47.06 16.56
N PRO A 418 18.76 46.70 17.77
CA PRO A 418 18.91 47.69 18.82
C PRO A 418 19.92 48.75 18.33
N ALA A 419 19.53 50.02 18.46
CA ALA A 419 20.32 51.19 18.09
C ALA A 419 21.52 51.39 19.01
#